data_AF-A0A520BFK5-F1
#
_entry.id   AF-A0A520BFK5-F1
#
_cell.length_a   1.000
_cell.length_b   1.000
_cell.length_c   1.000
_cell.angle_alpha   90.00
_cell.angle_beta   90.00
_cell.angle_gamma   90.00
#
_symmetry.space_group_name_H-M   'P 1'
#
loop_
_entity.id
_entity.type
_entity.pdbx_description
1 polymer ?
#
loop_
_entity_poly.entity_id
_entity_poly.type
_entity_poly.pdbx_seq_one_letter_code
_entity_poly.pdbx_strand_id
1 'polypeptide(L)' 'MIIFGGMGDLAMRKLLPALYMAYLHGNLPGDTRILSTGRQDIDRAAYLKHIEEHSRSFIA' A
#
# COMPACT_ATOMS: atom_id res chain seq x y z
N MET A 1 -6.41 2.14 9.18
CA MET A 1 -6.12 3.33 8.34
C MET A 1 -6.66 3.09 6.94
N ILE A 2 -7.20 4.12 6.29
CA ILE A 2 -7.77 4.04 4.94
C ILE A 2 -7.01 4.97 4.00
N ILE A 3 -6.56 4.47 2.85
CA ILE A 3 -5.95 5.23 1.76
C ILE A 3 -7.01 5.45 0.68
N PHE A 4 -7.46 6.68 0.52
CA PHE A 4 -8.31 7.08 -0.61
C PHE A 4 -7.44 7.35 -1.84
N GLY A 5 -7.80 6.75 -2.97
CA GLY A 5 -6.96 6.80 -4.17
C GLY A 5 -5.72 5.91 -4.04
N GLY A 6 -5.82 4.76 -3.39
CA GLY A 6 -4.67 3.89 -3.14
C GLY A 6 -4.13 3.12 -4.36
N MET A 7 -4.58 3.49 -5.57
CA MET A 7 -4.00 3.15 -6.88
C MET A 7 -3.21 4.32 -7.51
N GLY A 8 -3.15 5.48 -6.86
CA GLY A 8 -2.47 6.66 -7.36
C GLY A 8 -0.95 6.60 -7.18
N ASP A 9 -0.24 7.43 -7.93
CA ASP A 9 1.24 7.52 -7.93
C ASP A 9 1.81 7.73 -6.52
N LEU A 10 1.21 8.65 -5.74
CA LEU A 10 1.64 8.92 -4.36
C LEU A 10 1.49 7.69 -3.46
N ALA A 11 0.43 6.91 -3.64
CA ALA A 11 0.20 5.71 -2.84
C ALA A 11 1.29 4.67 -3.11
N MET A 12 1.62 4.42 -4.38
CA MET A 12 2.63 3.42 -4.79
C MET A 12 4.06 3.82 -4.44
N ARG A 13 4.40 5.09 -4.63
CA ARG A 13 5.80 5.54 -4.54
C ARG A 13 6.21 6.01 -3.15
N LYS A 14 5.25 6.31 -2.28
CA LYS A 14 5.51 6.88 -0.95
C LYS A 14 4.72 6.21 0.16
N LEU A 15 3.39 6.16 0.07
CA LEU A 15 2.57 5.72 1.21
C LEU A 15 2.77 4.23 1.52
N LEU A 16 2.56 3.35 0.54
CA LEU A 16 2.66 1.90 0.72
C LEU A 16 4.08 1.46 1.13
N PRO A 17 5.17 1.93 0.48
CA PRO A 17 6.53 1.63 0.93
C PRO A 17 6.80 2.11 2.35
N ALA A 18 6.43 3.35 2.70
CA ALA A 18 6.67 3.89 4.04
C ALA A 18 5.91 3.11 5.12
N LEU A 19 4.68 2.69 4.84
CA LEU A 19 3.87 1.89 5.76
C LEU A 19 4.42 0.47 5.91
N TYR A 20 4.91 -0.11 4.83
CA TYR A 20 5.59 -1.40 4.88
C TYR A 20 6.88 -1.33 5.72
N MET A 21 7.70 -0.28 5.54
CA MET A 21 8.89 -0.07 6.37
C MET A 21 8.53 0.19 7.84
N ALA A 22 7.48 0.97 8.11
CA ALA A 22 6.99 1.18 9.47
C ALA A 22 6.54 -0.14 10.13
N TYR A 23 5.88 -1.03 9.38
CA TYR A 23 5.56 -2.38 9.84
C TYR A 23 6.82 -3.19 10.17
N LEU A 24 7.81 -3.22 9.27
CA LEU A 24 9.07 -3.94 9.49
C LEU A 24 9.86 -3.45 10.71
N HIS A 25 9.81 -2.14 11.00
CA HIS A 25 10.46 -1.54 12.16
C HIS A 25 9.66 -1.65 13.45
N GLY A 26 8.48 -2.28 13.45
CA GLY A 26 7.62 -2.36 14.64
C GLY A 26 7.01 -1.02 15.05
N ASN A 27 6.99 -0.04 14.14
CA ASN A 27 6.43 1.29 14.36
C ASN A 27 4.92 1.34 14.13
N LEU A 28 4.28 0.20 13.84
CA LEU A 28 2.85 0.05 13.74
C LEU A 28 2.32 -0.92 14.80
N PRO A 29 1.19 -0.62 15.45
CA PRO A 29 0.48 -1.59 16.29
C PRO A 29 0.23 -2.90 15.52
N GLY A 30 0.36 -4.06 16.18
CA GLY A 30 0.25 -5.37 15.53
C GLY A 30 -1.14 -5.69 14.93
N ASP A 31 -2.17 -4.98 15.39
CA ASP A 31 -3.54 -5.05 14.88
C ASP A 31 -3.81 -4.02 13.76
N THR A 32 -2.79 -3.29 13.31
CA THR A 32 -2.93 -2.28 12.25
C THR A 32 -3.43 -2.92 10.96
N ARG A 33 -4.52 -2.37 10.42
CA ARG A 33 -5.05 -2.71 9.11
C ARG A 33 -4.93 -1.52 8.17
N ILE A 34 -4.40 -1.77 6.97
CA ILE A 34 -4.32 -0.81 5.87
C ILE A 34 -5.39 -1.21 4.86
N LEU A 35 -6.35 -0.31 4.64
CA LEU A 35 -7.40 -0.46 3.66
C LEU A 35 -7.15 0.55 2.54
N SER A 36 -7.29 0.10 1.30
CA SER A 36 -7.14 0.94 0.12
C SER A 36 -8.46 0.99 -0.63
N THR A 37 -8.85 2.18 -1.07
CA THR A 37 -10.07 2.40 -1.84
C THR A 37 -9.81 3.32 -3.03
N GLY A 38 -10.56 3.11 -4.11
CA GLY A 38 -10.41 3.78 -5.38
C GLY A 38 -11.69 3.71 -6.20
N ARG A 39 -11.69 4.36 -7.36
CA ARG A 39 -12.82 4.35 -8.29
C ARG A 39 -12.78 3.18 -9.27
N GLN A 40 -11.64 2.51 -9.34
CA GLN A 40 -11.40 1.40 -10.25
C GLN A 40 -12.12 0.14 -9.75
N ASP A 41 -12.82 -0.55 -10.64
CA ASP A 41 -13.40 -1.86 -10.38
C ASP A 41 -12.32 -2.93 -10.60
N ILE A 42 -11.51 -3.14 -9.57
CA ILE A 42 -10.43 -4.14 -9.56
C ILE A 42 -10.62 -5.06 -8.36
N ASP A 43 -10.34 -6.34 -8.56
CA ASP A 43 -10.32 -7.28 -7.46
C ASP A 43 -9.04 -7.15 -6.62
N ARG A 44 -9.03 -7.87 -5.50
CA ARG A 44 -7.89 -7.87 -4.58
C ARG A 44 -6.62 -8.45 -5.22
N ALA A 45 -6.72 -9.44 -6.11
CA ALA A 45 -5.56 -10.08 -6.70
C ALA A 45 -4.86 -9.15 -7.69
N ALA A 46 -5.64 -8.47 -8.54
CA ALA A 46 -5.16 -7.42 -9.43
C ALA A 46 -4.54 -6.25 -8.65
N TYR A 47 -5.16 -5.85 -7.53
CA TYR A 47 -4.60 -4.81 -6.66
C TYR A 47 -3.24 -5.21 -6.08
N LEU A 48 -3.10 -6.43 -5.54
CA LEU A 48 -1.83 -6.91 -4.98
C LEU A 48 -0.75 -7.03 -6.05
N LYS A 49 -1.09 -7.52 -7.25
CA LYS A 49 -0.18 -7.56 -8.39
C LYS A 49 0.31 -6.16 -8.77
N HIS A 50 -0.60 -5.19 -8.82
CA HIS A 50 -0.24 -3.80 -9.11
C HIS A 50 0.72 -3.21 -8.08
N ILE A 51 0.47 -3.44 -6.78
CA ILE A 51 1.41 -3.02 -5.71
C ILE A 51 2.77 -3.66 -5.92
N GLU A 52 2.82 -4.97 -6.15
CA GLU A 52 4.07 -5.71 -6.34
C GLU A 52 4.91 -5.13 -7.50
N GLU A 53 4.25 -4.82 -8.61
CA GLU A 53 4.89 -4.24 -9.81
C GLU A 53 5.34 -2.78 -9.62
N HIS A 54 4.57 -1.97 -8.89
CA HIS A 54 4.75 -0.50 -8.88
C HIS A 54 5.29 0.06 -7.55
N SER A 55 5.25 -0.72 -6.47
CA SER A 55 5.66 -0.27 -5.13
C SER A 55 6.95 -0.95 -4.63
N ARG A 56 7.25 -2.18 -5.06
CA ARG A 56 8.39 -2.96 -4.53
C ARG A 56 9.73 -2.25 -4.70
N SER A 57 9.95 -1.58 -5.83
CA SER A 57 11.20 -0.88 -6.13
C SER A 57 11.50 0.30 -5.20
N PHE A 58 10.53 0.73 -4.39
CA PHE A 58 10.68 1.83 -3.42
C PHE A 58 10.91 1.34 -1.98
N ILE A 59 11.06 0.02 -1.78
CA ILE A 59 11.37 -0.61 -0.49
C ILE A 59 12.88 -0.91 -0.48
N ALA A 60 13.59 -0.40 0.53
CA ALA A 60 15.04 -0.54 0.70
C ALA A 60 15.40 -1.76 1.55
#